data_AF-A0A1G3TI67-F1
#
_entry.id   AF-A0A1G3TI67-F1
#
_cell.length_a   1.000
_cell.length_b   1.000
_cell.length_c   1.000
_cell.angle_alpha   90.00
_cell.angle_beta   90.00
_cell.angle_gamma   90.00
#
_symmetry.space_group_name_H-M   'P 1'
#
loop_
_entity.id
_entity.type
_entity.pdbx_description
1 polymer ?
#
loop_
_entity_poly.entity_id
_entity_poly.type
_entity_poly.pdbx_seq_one_letter_code
_entity_poly.pdbx_strand_id
1 'polypeptide(L)'
;MYLSKKAVGLLLLPFILSALVYYFSPNIINCTHSFFPVHEQHIDENLDKKMQKYLEIESKQNIYQKISEDALRREDNIKWVVDELLYVEKTKVTQKLTPLKKAIPQVEPEAHTYQLQAIFSDDKTALINDSFVKEGSKVNDATIKEVREDRVLIQTEKGSWWLFLFQ
;
A
#
# COMPACT_ATOMS: atom_id res chain seq x y z
N MET A 1 5.40 81.52 -34.93
CA MET A 1 6.30 80.96 -33.91
C MET A 1 6.92 79.69 -34.50
N TYR A 2 8.11 79.80 -35.09
CA TYR A 2 8.77 78.67 -35.75
C TYR A 2 9.58 77.89 -34.71
N LEU A 3 9.33 76.59 -34.56
CA LEU A 3 10.19 75.75 -33.74
C LEU A 3 11.60 75.76 -34.34
N SER A 4 12.61 76.02 -33.51
CA SER A 4 14.00 75.90 -33.92
C SER A 4 14.28 74.44 -34.33
N LYS A 5 15.21 74.23 -35.27
CA LYS A 5 15.60 72.87 -35.72
C LYS A 5 15.96 71.93 -34.56
N LYS A 6 16.48 72.49 -33.46
CA LYS A 6 16.78 71.78 -32.21
C LYS A 6 15.52 71.32 -31.48
N ALA A 7 14.48 72.15 -31.42
CA ALA A 7 13.21 71.81 -30.78
C ALA A 7 12.44 70.73 -31.55
N VAL A 8 12.49 70.74 -32.89
CA VAL A 8 11.92 69.67 -33.72
C VAL A 8 12.63 68.34 -33.49
N GLY A 9 13.96 68.35 -33.41
CA GLY A 9 14.75 67.17 -33.08
C GLY A 9 14.38 66.58 -31.72
N LEU A 10 14.23 67.43 -30.69
CA LEU A 10 13.83 66.99 -29.35
C LEU A 10 12.43 66.35 -29.32
N LEU A 11 11.51 66.86 -30.15
CA LEU A 11 10.12 66.39 -30.22
C LEU A 11 10.02 65.03 -30.94
N LEU A 12 10.87 64.80 -31.95
CA LEU A 12 10.91 63.55 -32.71
C LEU A 12 11.76 62.46 -32.04
N LEU A 13 12.67 62.83 -31.14
CA LEU A 13 13.56 61.91 -30.42
C LEU A 13 12.83 60.73 -29.74
N PRO A 14 11.74 60.90 -28.97
CA PRO A 14 11.03 59.77 -28.36
C PRO A 14 10.39 58.83 -29.40
N PHE A 15 9.93 59.36 -30.54
CA PHE A 15 9.37 58.55 -31.63
C PHE A 15 10.45 57.72 -32.33
N ILE A 16 11.62 58.32 -32.57
CA ILE A 16 12.76 57.63 -33.17
C ILE A 16 13.27 56.54 -32.23
N LEU A 17 13.38 56.81 -30.93
CA LEU A 17 13.74 55.80 -29.94
C LEU A 17 12.71 54.67 -29.87
N SER A 18 11.42 54.99 -29.85
CA SER A 18 10.35 53.99 -29.84
C SER A 18 10.40 53.11 -31.10
N ALA A 19 10.61 53.69 -32.28
CA ALA A 19 10.75 52.96 -33.53
C ALA A 19 12.00 52.07 -33.54
N LEU A 20 13.13 52.54 -33.01
CA LEU A 20 14.35 51.75 -32.83
C LEU A 20 14.12 50.56 -31.90
N VAL A 21 13.50 50.78 -30.74
CA VAL A 21 13.19 49.71 -29.78
C VAL A 21 12.24 48.69 -30.41
N TYR A 22 11.21 49.13 -31.15
CA TYR A 22 10.29 48.24 -31.85
C TYR A 22 11.00 47.43 -32.95
N TYR A 23 11.86 48.06 -33.75
CA TYR A 23 12.61 47.39 -34.82
C TYR A 23 13.58 46.33 -34.27
N PHE A 24 14.25 46.61 -33.16
CA PHE A 24 15.16 45.66 -32.52
C PHE A 24 14.47 44.70 -31.55
N SER A 25 13.19 44.90 -31.22
CA SER A 25 12.44 44.06 -30.28
C SER A 25 12.45 42.57 -30.66
N PRO A 26 12.26 42.15 -31.92
CA PRO A 26 12.34 40.74 -32.29
C PRO A 26 13.73 40.13 -32.04
N ASN A 27 14.81 40.89 -32.28
CA ASN A 27 16.17 40.42 -32.01
C ASN A 27 16.48 40.37 -30.51
N ILE A 28 15.97 41.33 -29.73
CA ILE A 28 16.08 41.30 -28.28
C ILE A 28 15.33 40.07 -27.75
N ILE A 29 14.10 39.84 -28.18
CA ILE A 29 13.27 38.69 -27.79
C ILE A 29 13.98 37.37 -28.14
N ASN A 30 14.49 37.23 -29.36
CA ASN A 30 15.24 36.04 -29.79
C ASN A 30 16.53 35.82 -28.99
N CYS A 31 17.31 36.88 -28.72
CA CYS A 31 18.47 36.78 -27.82
C CYS A 31 18.05 36.42 -26.39
N THR A 32 16.93 36.95 -25.90
CA THR A 32 16.46 36.64 -24.54
C THR A 32 16.06 35.17 -24.44
N HIS A 33 15.40 34.62 -25.46
CA HIS A 33 15.09 33.19 -25.57
C HIS A 33 16.32 32.29 -25.74
N SER A 34 17.43 32.79 -26.32
CA SER A 34 18.67 32.02 -26.44
C SER A 34 19.51 32.00 -25.15
N PHE A 35 19.48 33.09 -24.37
CA PHE A 35 20.25 33.20 -23.13
C PHE A 35 19.49 32.69 -21.89
N PHE A 36 18.17 32.85 -21.89
CA PHE A 36 17.27 32.26 -20.93
C PHE A 36 16.42 31.27 -21.70
N PRO A 37 16.76 29.97 -21.71
CA PRO A 37 15.82 29.00 -22.23
C PRO A 37 14.50 29.26 -21.51
N VAL A 38 13.43 29.48 -22.28
CA VAL A 38 12.08 29.39 -21.74
C VAL A 38 12.14 28.12 -20.92
N HIS A 39 11.91 28.24 -19.61
CA HIS A 39 11.58 27.06 -18.82
C HIS A 39 10.37 26.50 -19.57
N GLU A 40 10.61 25.55 -20.49
CA GLU A 40 9.70 24.45 -20.68
C GLU A 40 9.37 24.10 -19.25
N GLN A 41 8.16 24.43 -18.84
CA GLN A 41 7.63 23.91 -17.62
C GLN A 41 7.69 22.41 -17.88
N HIS A 42 8.78 21.79 -17.44
CA HIS A 42 8.79 20.42 -16.98
C HIS A 42 7.77 20.44 -15.85
N ILE A 43 6.49 20.43 -16.23
CA ILE A 43 5.43 19.85 -15.44
C ILE A 43 6.01 18.47 -15.20
N ASP A 44 6.61 18.33 -14.03
CA ASP A 44 7.30 17.14 -13.60
C ASP A 44 6.36 15.99 -13.95
N GLU A 45 6.75 15.10 -14.89
CA GLU A 45 5.87 14.00 -15.31
C GLU A 45 5.36 13.23 -14.09
N ASN A 46 6.13 13.27 -13.00
CA ASN A 46 5.78 12.71 -11.72
C ASN A 46 4.57 13.41 -11.05
N LEU A 47 4.43 14.72 -11.19
CA LEU A 47 3.28 15.49 -10.71
C LEU A 47 2.01 15.12 -11.49
N ASP A 48 2.08 15.06 -12.82
CA ASP A 48 0.93 14.69 -13.66
C ASP A 48 0.50 13.23 -13.44
N LYS A 49 1.47 12.31 -13.35
CA LYS A 49 1.22 10.90 -13.01
C LYS A 49 0.59 10.77 -11.62
N LYS A 50 1.02 11.56 -10.64
CA LYS A 50 0.41 11.60 -9.31
C LYS A 50 -1.01 12.16 -9.37
N MET A 51 -1.22 13.27 -10.08
CA MET A 51 -2.54 13.90 -10.23
C MET A 51 -3.54 12.95 -10.88
N GLN A 52 -3.16 12.26 -11.95
CA GLN A 52 -4.00 11.26 -12.60
C GLN A 52 -4.38 10.11 -11.65
N LYS A 53 -3.44 9.62 -10.83
CA LYS A 53 -3.75 8.61 -9.81
C LYS A 53 -4.74 9.11 -8.77
N TYR A 54 -4.62 10.35 -8.31
CA TYR A 54 -5.57 10.92 -7.35
C TYR A 54 -6.97 11.03 -7.95
N LEU A 55 -7.09 11.50 -9.20
CA LEU A 55 -8.36 11.56 -9.92
C LEU A 55 -8.96 10.17 -10.15
N GLU A 56 -8.13 9.16 -10.42
CA GLU A 56 -8.59 7.77 -10.57
C GLU A 56 -9.12 7.21 -9.24
N ILE A 57 -8.47 7.50 -8.11
CA ILE A 57 -8.94 7.10 -6.77
C ILE A 57 -10.27 7.79 -6.44
N GLU A 58 -10.38 9.09 -6.70
CA GLU A 58 -11.61 9.87 -6.49
C GLU A 58 -12.77 9.29 -7.32
N SER A 59 -12.53 8.94 -8.59
CA SER A 59 -13.54 8.34 -9.47
C SER A 59 -14.09 6.99 -8.95
N LYS A 60 -13.30 6.29 -8.10
CA LYS A 60 -13.66 4.99 -7.53
C LYS A 60 -14.18 5.08 -6.09
N GLN A 61 -14.36 6.27 -5.54
CA GLN A 61 -14.82 6.47 -4.16
C GLN A 61 -16.11 5.72 -3.84
N ASN A 62 -17.09 5.72 -4.75
CA ASN A 62 -18.34 4.98 -4.60
C ASN A 62 -18.14 3.46 -4.52
N ILE A 63 -17.12 2.93 -5.21
CA ILE A 63 -16.78 1.49 -5.17
C ILE A 63 -16.21 1.15 -3.81
N TYR A 64 -15.28 1.97 -3.30
CA TYR A 64 -14.71 1.78 -1.96
C TYR A 64 -15.77 1.88 -0.87
N GLN A 65 -16.69 2.84 -0.97
CA GLN A 65 -17.79 2.98 -0.03
C GLN A 65 -18.70 1.74 -0.05
N LYS A 66 -19.08 1.26 -1.25
CA LYS A 66 -19.88 0.05 -1.40
C LYS A 66 -19.19 -1.20 -0.82
N ILE A 67 -17.89 -1.35 -1.04
CA ILE A 67 -17.11 -2.46 -0.47
C ILE A 67 -17.10 -2.37 1.06
N SER A 68 -16.96 -1.17 1.63
CA SER A 68 -16.99 -0.99 3.09
C SER A 68 -18.36 -1.31 3.69
N GLU A 69 -19.45 -0.88 3.03
CA GLU A 69 -20.81 -1.19 3.45
C GLU A 69 -21.10 -2.70 3.34
N ASP A 70 -20.65 -3.35 2.27
CA ASP A 70 -20.79 -4.80 2.10
C ASP A 70 -19.94 -5.58 3.12
N ALA A 71 -18.78 -5.08 3.52
CA ALA A 71 -17.95 -5.69 4.57
C ALA A 71 -18.66 -5.64 5.95
N LEU A 72 -19.22 -4.48 6.32
CA LEU A 72 -20.00 -4.33 7.55
C LEU A 72 -21.22 -5.25 7.55
N ARG A 73 -21.95 -5.34 6.43
CA ARG A 73 -23.08 -6.27 6.29
C ARG A 73 -22.67 -7.73 6.45
N ARG A 74 -21.49 -8.12 5.95
CA ARG A 74 -20.99 -9.49 6.13
C ARG A 74 -20.65 -9.78 7.58
N GLU A 75 -20.05 -8.82 8.29
CA GLU A 75 -19.78 -8.94 9.71
C GLU A 75 -21.06 -9.12 10.52
N ASP A 76 -22.08 -8.30 10.26
CA ASP A 76 -23.41 -8.41 10.88
C ASP A 76 -24.07 -9.76 10.57
N ASN A 77 -23.96 -10.24 9.32
CA ASN A 77 -24.50 -11.54 8.92
C ASN A 77 -23.76 -12.70 9.60
N ILE A 78 -22.43 -12.64 9.72
CA ILE A 78 -21.64 -13.65 10.42
C ILE A 78 -22.06 -13.68 11.90
N LYS A 79 -22.19 -12.50 12.53
CA LYS A 79 -22.66 -12.39 13.91
C LYS A 79 -24.06 -12.99 14.09
N TRP A 80 -25.00 -12.68 13.20
CA TRP A 80 -26.34 -13.25 13.21
C TRP A 80 -26.32 -14.79 13.06
N VAL A 81 -25.52 -15.32 12.12
CA VAL A 81 -25.36 -16.78 11.94
C VAL A 81 -24.80 -17.44 13.20
N VAL A 82 -23.77 -16.84 13.82
CA VAL A 82 -23.18 -17.37 15.06
C VAL A 82 -24.19 -17.36 16.21
N ASP A 83 -24.93 -16.26 16.38
CA ASP A 83 -25.91 -16.10 17.45
C ASP A 83 -27.12 -17.04 17.27
N GLU A 84 -27.61 -17.24 16.05
CA GLU A 84 -28.85 -17.99 15.78
C GLU A 84 -28.63 -19.48 15.50
N LEU A 85 -27.53 -19.88 14.86
CA LEU A 85 -27.28 -21.28 14.49
C LEU A 85 -26.34 -22.00 15.47
N LEU A 86 -25.31 -21.34 15.99
CA LEU A 86 -24.30 -21.99 16.84
C LEU A 86 -24.61 -21.92 18.34
N TYR A 87 -25.40 -20.93 18.78
CA TYR A 87 -25.75 -20.76 20.20
C TYR A 87 -27.08 -21.41 20.61
N VAL A 88 -27.99 -21.74 19.67
CA VAL A 88 -29.25 -22.43 19.97
C VAL A 88 -29.04 -23.90 20.38
N GLU A 89 -27.87 -24.48 20.12
CA GLU A 89 -27.57 -25.89 20.44
C GLU A 89 -27.16 -26.14 21.91
N LYS A 90 -27.11 -25.11 22.78
CA LYS A 90 -26.72 -25.28 24.19
C LYS A 90 -27.87 -25.56 25.18
N THR A 91 -29.14 -25.57 24.75
CA THR A 91 -30.28 -25.78 25.67
C THR A 91 -30.94 -27.16 25.63
N LYS A 92 -30.44 -28.13 24.85
CA LYS A 92 -31.10 -29.45 24.73
C LYS A 92 -30.19 -30.68 24.76
N VAL A 93 -29.16 -30.75 25.63
CA VAL A 93 -28.59 -32.07 25.99
C VAL A 93 -28.21 -32.11 27.47
N THR A 94 -29.21 -32.31 28.32
CA THR A 94 -29.00 -32.96 29.62
C THR A 94 -28.75 -34.44 29.37
N GLN A 95 -27.50 -34.86 29.19
CA GLN A 95 -27.13 -36.27 29.35
C GLN A 95 -25.96 -36.41 30.32
N LYS A 96 -26.33 -36.97 31.48
CA LYS A 96 -25.47 -37.49 32.54
C LYS A 96 -24.29 -38.27 31.97
N LEU A 97 -23.06 -37.81 32.18
CA LEU A 97 -21.88 -38.65 32.18
C LEU A 97 -21.07 -38.34 33.45
N THR A 98 -21.01 -39.36 34.31
CA THR A 98 -20.32 -39.47 35.60
C THR A 98 -18.84 -39.05 35.54
N PRO A 99 -18.30 -38.34 36.55
CA PRO A 99 -16.88 -37.98 36.57
C PRO A 99 -16.06 -39.15 37.11
N LEU A 100 -15.31 -39.85 36.26
CA LEU A 100 -14.28 -40.78 36.72
C LEU A 100 -13.01 -39.99 37.06
N LYS A 101 -12.84 -39.74 38.36
CA LYS A 101 -11.62 -39.21 38.98
C LYS A 101 -10.43 -40.10 38.60
N LYS A 102 -9.40 -39.52 37.96
CA LYS A 102 -8.00 -39.91 38.16
C LYS A 102 -7.16 -38.64 38.26
N ALA A 103 -6.69 -38.38 39.48
CA ALA A 103 -5.62 -37.44 39.74
C ALA A 103 -4.29 -38.16 39.52
N ILE A 104 -3.47 -37.66 38.60
CA ILE A 104 -2.00 -37.75 38.65
C ILE A 104 -1.47 -36.43 38.06
N PRO A 105 -0.53 -35.73 38.73
CA PRO A 105 -0.07 -34.41 38.35
C PRO A 105 0.98 -34.49 37.23
N GLN A 106 0.90 -33.62 36.23
CA GLN A 106 1.99 -33.43 35.26
C GLN A 106 2.23 -31.95 35.03
N VAL A 107 3.30 -31.48 35.67
CA VAL A 107 4.09 -30.34 35.20
C VAL A 107 4.93 -30.85 34.01
N GLU A 108 5.08 -29.99 32.98
CA GLU A 108 5.98 -30.03 31.81
C GLU A 108 5.62 -30.85 30.56
N PRO A 109 6.09 -30.46 29.35
CA PRO A 109 6.73 -29.18 28.94
C PRO A 109 5.86 -28.42 27.91
N GLU A 110 6.18 -27.16 27.64
CA GLU A 110 5.66 -26.44 26.47
C GLU A 110 6.07 -27.20 25.19
N ALA A 111 5.25 -28.15 24.74
CA ALA A 111 5.36 -28.66 23.39
C ALA A 111 5.09 -27.47 22.48
N HIS A 112 6.14 -26.87 21.94
CA HIS A 112 6.03 -25.79 20.97
C HIS A 112 5.36 -26.37 19.73
N THR A 113 4.03 -26.41 19.74
CA THR A 113 3.22 -26.82 18.60
C THR A 113 3.43 -25.75 17.54
N TYR A 114 4.11 -26.11 16.46
CA TYR A 114 4.26 -25.22 15.31
C TYR A 114 2.94 -25.19 14.58
N GLN A 115 2.20 -24.08 14.69
CA GLN A 115 0.96 -23.87 13.98
C GLN A 115 1.24 -23.02 12.74
N LEU A 116 1.01 -23.60 11.57
CA LEU A 116 1.09 -22.89 10.30
C LEU A 116 -0.21 -22.14 10.05
N GLN A 117 -0.14 -20.82 9.96
CA GLN A 117 -1.32 -19.94 9.86
C GLN A 117 -1.49 -19.37 8.44
N ALA A 118 -0.39 -19.08 7.75
CA ALA A 118 -0.41 -18.59 6.37
C ALA A 118 0.86 -19.01 5.61
N ILE A 119 0.73 -19.09 4.29
CA ILE A 119 1.83 -19.35 3.36
C ILE A 119 1.80 -18.25 2.30
N PHE A 120 2.96 -17.64 2.05
CA PHE A 120 3.21 -16.68 0.99
C PHE A 120 4.27 -17.25 0.07
N SER A 121 3.83 -18.10 -0.87
CA SER A 121 4.72 -18.91 -1.71
C SER A 121 5.59 -18.08 -2.64
N ASP A 122 5.05 -16.97 -3.16
CA ASP A 122 5.79 -16.04 -4.03
C ASP A 122 7.04 -15.48 -3.35
N ASP A 123 6.94 -15.18 -2.06
CA ASP A 123 8.02 -14.61 -1.25
C ASP A 123 8.78 -15.65 -0.42
N LYS A 124 8.46 -16.94 -0.59
CA LYS A 124 8.99 -18.06 0.21
C LYS A 124 8.90 -17.79 1.72
N THR A 125 7.80 -17.19 2.14
CA THR A 125 7.54 -16.76 3.51
C THR A 125 6.33 -17.51 4.07
N ALA A 126 6.33 -17.80 5.35
CA ALA A 126 5.23 -18.41 6.06
C ALA A 126 4.96 -17.67 7.38
N LEU A 127 3.72 -17.74 7.87
CA LEU A 127 3.35 -17.28 9.19
C LEU A 127 3.23 -18.50 10.10
N ILE A 128 4.15 -18.64 11.06
CA ILE A 128 4.18 -19.74 12.02
C ILE A 128 4.19 -19.14 13.42
N ASN A 129 3.25 -19.55 14.27
CA ASN A 129 3.09 -19.03 15.64
C ASN A 129 3.10 -17.49 15.69
N ASP A 130 2.27 -16.85 14.87
CA ASP A 130 2.15 -15.39 14.73
C ASP A 130 3.42 -14.66 14.26
N SER A 131 4.45 -15.38 13.80
CA SER A 131 5.73 -14.82 13.34
C SER A 131 5.96 -15.09 11.84
N PHE A 132 6.28 -14.03 11.10
CA PHE A 132 6.67 -14.14 9.69
C PHE A 132 8.08 -14.70 9.58
N VAL A 133 8.21 -15.84 8.91
CA VAL A 133 9.45 -16.61 8.80
C VAL A 133 9.71 -16.96 7.35
N LYS A 134 10.94 -16.72 6.90
CA LYS A 134 11.36 -17.00 5.52
C LYS A 134 12.10 -18.33 5.46
N GLU A 135 12.13 -18.95 4.28
CA GLU A 135 13.02 -20.07 3.99
C GLU A 135 14.47 -19.78 4.46
N GLY A 136 15.07 -20.70 5.21
CA GLY A 136 16.38 -20.56 5.85
C GLY A 136 16.37 -19.90 7.24
N SER A 137 15.27 -19.30 7.66
CA SER A 137 15.15 -18.64 8.96
C SER A 137 14.86 -19.66 10.07
N LYS A 138 15.23 -19.30 11.30
CA LYS A 138 14.93 -20.09 12.51
C LYS A 138 13.66 -19.54 13.17
N VAL A 139 12.74 -20.42 13.52
CA VAL A 139 11.56 -20.14 14.34
C VAL A 139 11.60 -21.04 15.57
N ASN A 140 11.68 -20.44 16.75
CA ASN A 140 11.94 -21.15 18.00
C ASN A 140 13.18 -22.07 17.87
N ASP A 141 12.98 -23.39 17.88
CA ASP A 141 14.01 -24.42 17.76
C ASP A 141 14.05 -25.09 16.38
N ALA A 142 13.24 -24.65 15.43
CA ALA A 142 13.15 -25.21 14.09
C ALA A 142 13.72 -24.27 13.02
N THR A 143 14.40 -24.83 12.03
CA THR A 143 14.84 -24.09 10.83
C THR A 143 13.87 -24.38 9.69
N ILE A 144 13.36 -23.34 9.05
CA ILE A 144 12.51 -23.47 7.85
C ILE A 144 13.40 -23.89 6.69
N LYS A 145 13.17 -25.09 6.14
CA LYS A 145 13.97 -25.62 5.02
C LYS A 145 13.37 -25.31 3.67
N GLU A 146 12.05 -25.40 3.55
CA GLU A 146 11.36 -25.24 2.28
C GLU A 146 9.94 -24.71 2.52
N VAL A 147 9.53 -23.70 1.76
CA VAL A 147 8.16 -23.18 1.76
C VAL A 147 7.55 -23.51 0.40
N ARG A 148 6.50 -24.34 0.39
CA ARG A 148 5.71 -24.68 -0.80
C ARG A 148 4.34 -24.02 -0.74
N GLU A 149 3.54 -24.19 -1.79
CA GLU A 149 2.17 -23.65 -1.87
C GLU A 149 1.23 -24.17 -0.78
N ASP A 150 1.38 -25.44 -0.40
CA ASP A 150 0.45 -26.15 0.48
C ASP A 150 1.02 -26.51 1.85
N ARG A 151 2.35 -26.38 2.01
CA ARG A 151 3.07 -26.89 3.18
C ARG A 151 4.42 -26.24 3.40
N VAL A 152 4.92 -26.34 4.62
CA VAL A 152 6.24 -25.85 5.02
C VAL A 152 7.06 -26.98 5.63
N LEU A 153 8.26 -27.21 5.13
CA LEU A 153 9.21 -28.15 5.73
C LEU A 153 9.99 -27.45 6.82
N ILE A 154 9.92 -27.99 8.03
CA ILE A 154 10.75 -27.50 9.14
C ILE A 154 11.69 -28.60 9.61
N GLN A 155 12.88 -28.19 10.04
CA GLN A 155 13.93 -29.06 10.56
C GLN A 155 14.17 -28.73 12.02
N THR A 156 13.97 -29.71 12.89
CA THR A 156 14.40 -29.65 14.30
C THR A 156 15.56 -30.61 14.55
N GLU A 157 16.10 -30.58 15.76
CA GLU A 157 17.10 -31.56 16.23
C GLU A 157 16.56 -33.00 16.20
N LYS A 158 15.24 -33.17 16.32
CA LYS A 158 14.57 -34.49 16.34
C LYS A 158 14.25 -35.02 14.94
N GLY A 159 14.34 -34.19 13.91
CA GLY A 159 14.05 -34.57 12.52
C GLY A 159 13.33 -33.48 11.72
N SER A 160 12.97 -33.82 10.49
CA SER A 160 12.24 -32.95 9.58
C SER A 160 10.77 -33.34 9.53
N TRP A 161 9.86 -32.35 9.51
CA TRP A 161 8.44 -32.61 9.33
C TRP A 161 7.76 -31.52 8.49
N TRP A 162 6.66 -31.91 7.83
CA TRP A 162 5.82 -31.01 7.05
C TRP A 162 4.71 -30.42 7.92
N LEU A 163 4.57 -29.09 7.87
CA LEU A 163 3.45 -28.36 8.42
C LEU A 163 2.42 -28.07 7.33
N PHE A 164 1.14 -28.18 7.67
CA PHE A 164 0.01 -27.94 6.79
C PHE A 164 -0.91 -26.88 7.40
N LEU A 165 -1.57 -26.06 6.57
CA LEU A 165 -2.48 -25.00 7.03
C LEU A 165 -3.73 -25.52 7.73
N PHE A 166 -4.18 -26.72 7.36
CA PHE A 166 -5.39 -27.35 7.89
C PHE A 166 -5.08 -28.81 8.21
N GLN A 167 -5.48 -29.23 9.42
CA GLN A 167 -5.44 -30.62 9.88
C GLN A 167 -6.83 -31.02 10.35
#